data_AF-M1P542-F1
#
_entry.id   AF-M1P542-F1
#
_cell.length_a   1.000
_cell.length_b   1.000
_cell.length_c   1.000
_cell.angle_alpha   90.00
_cell.angle_beta   90.00
_cell.angle_gamma   90.00
#
_symmetry.space_group_name_H-M   'P 1'
#
loop_
_entity.id
_entity.type
_entity.pdbx_description
1 polymer ?
#
loop_
_entity_poly.entity_id
_entity_poly.type
_entity_poly.pdbx_seq_one_letter_code
_entity_poly.pdbx_strand_id
1 'polypeptide(L)' 'MTQLNQSKKSKRQQEKTTDLQGQSTQYSTRSPLPCPECGRMSQQNTYPFCSSRCKVIDLNRWLAGAYILPPPPQRADEEE' A
#
# COMPACT_ATOMS: atom_id res chain seq x y z
N MET A 1 35.88 -5.47 49.88
CA MET A 1 34.71 -6.38 49.96
C MET A 1 33.59 -5.78 49.14
N THR A 2 32.89 -6.64 48.40
CA THR A 2 32.26 -6.35 47.11
C THR A 2 30.75 -6.12 47.25
N GLN A 3 30.20 -5.18 46.45
CA GLN A 3 28.77 -5.05 46.09
C GLN A 3 27.79 -4.71 47.26
N LEU A 4 26.64 -4.03 47.07
CA LEU A 4 25.62 -4.31 46.07
C LEU A 4 24.59 -3.15 46.03
N ASN A 5 24.41 -2.55 44.84
CA ASN A 5 23.26 -1.70 44.53
C ASN A 5 22.02 -2.56 44.30
N GLN A 6 20.94 -2.32 45.04
CA GLN A 6 19.62 -2.86 44.72
C GLN A 6 18.53 -1.83 45.03
N SER A 7 18.04 -1.14 43.99
CA SER A 7 16.68 -0.63 44.02
C SER A 7 16.06 -0.77 42.64
N LYS A 8 15.46 -1.94 42.44
CA LYS A 8 14.64 -2.30 41.29
C LYS A 8 13.34 -1.49 41.36
N LYS A 9 13.28 -0.33 40.69
CA LYS A 9 11.99 0.31 40.41
C LYS A 9 11.36 -0.29 39.16
N SER A 10 10.50 -1.25 39.43
CA SER A 10 9.18 -1.44 38.83
C SER A 10 9.04 -1.23 37.31
N LYS A 11 9.14 -2.34 36.59
CA LYS A 11 8.45 -2.57 35.32
C LYS A 11 6.95 -2.62 35.59
N ARG A 12 6.15 -1.66 35.13
CA ARG A 12 4.71 -1.80 34.90
C ARG A 12 4.15 -0.50 34.33
N GLN A 13 3.28 -0.64 33.33
CA GLN A 13 2.40 0.38 32.74
C GLN A 13 2.92 1.11 31.51
N GLN A 14 2.95 0.41 30.36
CA GLN A 14 2.39 0.94 29.10
C GLN A 14 1.82 -0.23 28.28
N GLU A 15 0.79 -0.90 28.80
CA GLU A 15 -0.12 -1.73 28.02
C GLU A 15 -1.36 -0.86 27.75
N LYS A 16 -1.51 -0.32 26.54
CA LYS A 16 -2.74 0.38 26.15
C LYS A 16 -3.23 -0.10 24.79
N THR A 17 -4.20 -1.00 24.89
CA THR A 17 -5.37 -1.20 24.01
C THR A 17 -5.10 -1.58 22.55
N THR A 18 -4.97 -2.88 22.35
CA THR A 18 -5.66 -3.63 21.30
C THR A 18 -7.15 -3.23 21.23
N ASP A 19 -7.66 -2.81 20.06
CA ASP A 19 -8.60 -3.62 19.27
C ASP A 19 -8.95 -2.96 17.91
N LEU A 20 -9.45 -3.80 16.99
CA LEU A 20 -10.07 -3.56 15.68
C LEU A 20 -9.16 -3.65 14.44
N GLN A 21 -9.29 -4.85 13.87
CA GLN A 21 -8.61 -5.44 12.74
C GLN A 21 -8.79 -4.66 11.43
N GLY A 22 -7.66 -4.45 10.77
CA GLY A 22 -7.53 -4.15 9.35
C GLY A 22 -6.13 -4.51 8.87
N GLN A 23 -5.67 -5.71 9.26
CA GLN A 23 -4.32 -6.19 8.99
C GLN A 23 -4.16 -6.49 7.49
N SER A 24 -3.65 -5.54 6.73
CA SER A 24 -3.01 -5.82 5.45
C SER A 24 -1.65 -5.12 5.37
N THR A 25 -0.78 -5.37 6.34
CA THR A 25 0.66 -5.10 6.21
C THR A 25 1.32 -6.16 5.32
N GLN A 26 0.70 -6.49 4.18
CA GLN A 26 1.39 -7.17 3.10
C GLN A 26 2.07 -6.10 2.26
N TYR A 27 3.07 -5.44 2.85
CA TYR A 27 3.96 -4.56 2.11
C TYR A 27 4.69 -5.45 1.10
N SER A 28 4.25 -5.30 -0.14
CA SER A 28 4.66 -6.01 -1.33
C SER A 28 6.18 -6.24 -1.32
N THR A 29 6.63 -7.49 -1.23
CA THR A 29 8.02 -7.91 -1.47
C THR A 29 8.44 -7.75 -2.94
N ARG A 30 7.63 -7.05 -3.74
CA ARG A 30 7.88 -6.80 -5.16
C ARG A 30 8.87 -5.66 -5.32
N SER A 31 9.68 -5.76 -6.37
CA SER A 31 10.59 -4.71 -6.78
C SER A 31 9.85 -3.37 -6.97
N PRO A 32 10.49 -2.23 -6.68
CA PRO A 32 9.87 -0.92 -6.90
C PRO A 32 9.58 -0.72 -8.39
N LEU A 33 8.36 -0.27 -8.70
CA LEU A 33 7.95 0.12 -10.05
C LEU A 33 7.79 1.65 -10.13
N PRO A 34 7.90 2.26 -11.31
CA PRO A 34 7.53 3.66 -11.49
C PRO A 34 6.03 3.85 -11.25
N CYS A 35 5.67 4.91 -10.52
CA CYS A 35 4.30 5.26 -10.20
C CYS A 35 3.53 5.57 -11.49
N PRO A 36 2.35 4.96 -11.73
CA PRO A 36 1.60 5.16 -12.96
C PRO A 36 1.09 6.60 -13.13
N GLU A 37 0.93 7.34 -12.02
CA GLU A 37 0.41 8.71 -12.04
C GLU A 37 1.47 9.79 -12.26
N CYS A 38 2.73 9.55 -11.88
CA CYS A 38 3.76 10.59 -11.94
C CYS A 38 5.18 10.11 -12.26
N GLY A 39 5.38 8.81 -12.50
CA GLY A 39 6.67 8.21 -12.87
C GLY A 39 7.69 8.04 -11.74
N ARG A 40 7.50 8.65 -10.57
CA ARG A 40 8.42 8.47 -9.42
C ARG A 40 8.37 7.05 -8.87
N MET A 41 9.47 6.59 -8.28
CA MET A 41 9.57 5.22 -7.75
C MET A 41 8.54 4.94 -6.65
N SER A 42 7.86 3.80 -6.72
CA SER A 42 6.85 3.37 -5.75
C SER A 42 7.45 3.17 -4.37
N GLN A 43 6.70 3.52 -3.32
CA GLN A 43 7.08 3.24 -1.94
C GLN A 43 6.42 1.93 -1.48
N GLN A 44 7.08 1.16 -0.61
CA GLN A 44 6.53 -0.12 -0.12
C GLN A 44 5.14 0.06 0.51
N ASN A 45 4.96 1.15 1.26
CA ASN A 45 3.72 1.41 1.98
C ASN A 45 2.54 1.83 1.09
N THR A 46 2.82 2.34 -0.11
CA THR A 46 1.80 2.85 -1.03
C THR A 46 1.87 2.18 -2.40
N TYR A 47 2.57 1.05 -2.53
CA TYR A 47 2.74 0.32 -3.77
C TYR A 47 1.39 0.05 -4.44
N PRO A 48 1.22 0.30 -5.75
CA PRO A 48 2.21 0.64 -6.78
C PRO A 48 2.55 2.15 -6.91
N PHE A 49 2.08 3.00 -6.00
CA PHE A 49 2.24 4.45 -6.08
C PHE A 49 3.41 4.96 -5.23
N CYS A 50 3.87 6.17 -5.53
CA CYS A 50 4.90 6.86 -4.74
C CYS A 50 4.36 7.54 -3.48
N SER A 51 3.04 7.75 -3.35
CA SER A 51 2.41 8.43 -2.21
C SER A 51 0.91 8.19 -2.14
N SER A 52 0.29 8.50 -0.99
CA SER A 52 -1.18 8.46 -0.82
C SER A 52 -1.90 9.44 -1.75
N ARG A 53 -1.31 10.60 -2.05
CA ARG A 53 -1.86 11.59 -2.99
C ARG A 53 -2.04 11.00 -4.38
N CYS A 54 -1.03 10.29 -4.89
CA CYS A 54 -1.12 9.65 -6.22
C CYS A 54 -2.19 8.55 -6.24
N LYS A 55 -2.37 7.78 -5.16
CA LYS A 55 -3.46 6.79 -5.06
C LYS A 55 -4.84 7.44 -5.20
N VAL A 56 -5.06 8.60 -4.59
CA VAL A 56 -6.34 9.32 -4.68
C VAL A 56 -6.56 9.92 -6.06
N ILE A 57 -5.50 10.43 -6.71
CA ILE A 57 -5.59 10.95 -8.09
C ILE A 57 -5.97 9.83 -9.06
N ASP A 58 -5.30 8.68 -8.97
CA ASP A 58 -5.65 7.50 -9.78
C ASP A 58 -7.12 7.14 -9.56
N LEU A 59 -7.55 7.01 -8.30
CA LEU A 59 -8.96 6.74 -7.97
C LEU A 59 -9.92 7.74 -8.64
N ASN A 60 -9.60 9.02 -8.66
CA ASN A 60 -10.42 10.01 -9.35
C ASN A 60 -10.45 9.78 -10.87
N ARG A 61 -9.33 9.38 -11.49
CA ARG A 61 -9.31 9.01 -12.93
C ARG A 61 -10.19 7.80 -13.22
N TRP A 62 -10.22 6.81 -12.31
CA TRP A 62 -11.14 5.68 -12.39
C TRP A 62 -12.59 6.14 -12.33
N LEU A 63 -12.94 6.96 -11.33
CA LEU A 63 -14.31 7.47 -11.16
C LEU A 63 -14.74 8.38 -12.32
N ALA A 64 -13.81 9.07 -12.96
CA ALA A 64 -14.06 9.88 -14.14
C ALA A 64 -14.18 9.06 -15.45
N GLY A 65 -14.02 7.73 -15.40
CA GLY A 65 -14.10 6.88 -16.59
C GLY A 65 -12.92 7.05 -17.55
N ALA A 66 -11.76 7.49 -17.07
CA ALA A 66 -10.60 7.77 -17.92
C ALA A 66 -9.91 6.50 -18.47
N TYR A 67 -10.24 5.32 -17.94
CA TYR A 67 -9.70 4.04 -18.38
C TYR A 67 -10.67 3.37 -19.36
N ILE A 68 -10.22 3.19 -20.60
CA ILE A 68 -11.02 2.61 -21.70
C ILE A 68 -10.46 1.24 -22.04
N LEU A 69 -11.32 0.21 -22.08
CA LEU A 69 -10.97 -1.08 -22.64
C LEU A 69 -11.03 -1.01 -24.17
N PRO A 70 -10.01 -1.51 -24.89
CA PRO A 70 -10.06 -1.56 -26.34
C PRO A 70 -11.23 -2.45 -26.80
N PRO A 71 -11.89 -2.13 -27.93
CA PRO A 71 -12.92 -3.00 -28.49
C PRO A 71 -12.32 -4.35 -28.86
N PRO A 72 -13.13 -5.43 -28.81
CA PRO A 72 -12.69 -6.74 -29.30
C PRO A 72 -12.30 -6.63 -30.79
N PRO A 73 -11.35 -7.44 -31.26
CA PRO A 73 -11.03 -7.46 -32.69
C PRO A 73 -12.30 -7.78 -33.48
N GLN A 74 -12.58 -7.02 -34.54
CA GLN A 74 -13.62 -7.38 -35.50
C GLN A 74 -13.30 -8.80 -36.01
N ARG A 75 -14.15 -9.75 -35.65
CA ARG A 75 -14.15 -11.06 -36.32
C ARG A 75 -14.72 -10.77 -37.69
N ALA A 76 -13.98 -11.06 -38.76
CA ALA A 76 -14.56 -11.05 -40.09
C ALA A 76 -15.57 -12.18 -40.12
N ASP A 77 -16.84 -11.82 -40.03
CA ASP A 77 -17.98 -12.69 -40.24
C ASP A 77 -17.76 -13.43 -41.56
N GLU A 78 -17.70 -14.76 -41.44
CA GLU A 78 -17.59 -15.70 -42.55
C GLU A 78 -18.76 -15.41 -43.52
N GLU A 79 -18.39 -15.12 -44.78
CA GLU A 79 -19.32 -14.89 -45.89
C GLU A 79 -20.30 -16.08 -46.00
N GLU A 80 -21.61 -15.78 -45.98
CA GLU A 80 -22.68 -16.71 -46.39
C GLU A 80 -22.73 -16.82 -47.93
#